data_AF-A0A2S3WB91-F1
#
_entry.id   AF-A0A2S3WB91-F1
#
_cell.length_a   1.000
_cell.length_b   1.000
_cell.length_c   1.000
_cell.angle_alpha   90.00
_cell.angle_beta   90.00
_cell.angle_gamma   90.00
#
_symmetry.space_group_name_H-M   'P 1'
#
loop_
_entity.id
_entity.type
_entity.pdbx_description
1 polymer ?
#
loop_
_entity_poly.entity_id
_entity_poly.type
_entity_poly.pdbx_seq_one_letter_code
_entity_poly.pdbx_strand_id
1 'polypeptide(L)'
;MTNQTITTTGWTGRLDMGLAPRELEATLLAAADLTVKELARVMGIAPKTAEKRLESARLKLGAKTMRGLVLEAFKRGVISPAIIALCAVLVGHSIASTDEFTRVRRGGERKVAETRIHRRAECALAVA
;
A
#
# COMPACT_ATOMS: atom_id res chain seq x y z
N MET A 1 15.12 2.68 19.28
CA MET A 1 14.00 2.42 18.34
C MET A 1 14.16 1.00 17.83
N THR A 2 13.55 0.01 18.48
CA THR A 2 13.65 -1.39 18.04
C THR A 2 12.65 -1.63 16.93
N ASN A 3 13.13 -2.13 15.79
CA ASN A 3 12.32 -2.35 14.60
C ASN A 3 11.41 -3.58 14.83
N GLN A 4 10.14 -3.35 15.17
CA GLN A 4 9.16 -4.37 15.59
C GLN A 4 8.36 -4.94 14.41
N THR A 5 9.01 -5.26 13.30
CA THR A 5 8.34 -5.78 12.10
C THR A 5 8.96 -7.09 11.61
N ILE A 6 8.13 -8.03 11.17
CA ILE A 6 8.56 -9.26 10.48
C ILE A 6 8.16 -9.14 9.02
N THR A 7 9.09 -9.49 8.13
CA THR A 7 8.84 -9.51 6.68
C THR A 7 9.01 -10.94 6.16
N THR A 8 7.97 -11.47 5.52
CA THR A 8 7.97 -12.82 4.94
C THR A 8 7.15 -12.82 3.66
N THR A 9 7.64 -13.45 2.59
CA THR A 9 6.91 -13.62 1.32
C THR A 9 6.33 -12.32 0.74
N GLY A 10 7.08 -11.21 0.85
CA GLY A 10 6.66 -9.90 0.36
C GLY A 10 5.65 -9.16 1.26
N TRP A 11 5.21 -9.77 2.36
CA TRP A 11 4.34 -9.15 3.35
C TRP A 11 5.14 -8.67 4.56
N THR A 12 4.79 -7.49 5.07
CA THR A 12 5.35 -6.94 6.30
C THR A 12 4.27 -6.86 7.37
N GLY A 13 4.54 -7.45 8.54
CA GLY A 13 3.67 -7.44 9.70
C GLY A 13 4.33 -6.79 10.91
N ARG A 14 3.52 -6.33 11.86
CA ARG A 14 3.96 -5.65 13.09
C ARG A 14 3.79 -6.53 14.34
N LEU A 15 4.81 -6.55 15.20
CA LEU A 15 4.85 -7.37 16.43
C LEU A 15 4.15 -6.75 17.63
N ASP A 16 3.89 -5.44 17.62
CA ASP A 16 3.20 -4.70 18.69
C ASP A 16 1.67 -4.79 18.64
N MET A 17 1.11 -5.53 17.69
CA MET A 17 -0.32 -5.53 17.40
C MET A 17 -1.05 -6.82 17.81
N GLY A 18 -0.58 -7.47 18.89
CA GLY A 18 -1.32 -8.54 19.57
C GLY A 18 -1.08 -9.97 19.05
N LEU A 19 -0.16 -10.17 18.10
CA LEU A 19 0.30 -11.49 17.67
C LEU A 19 1.72 -11.77 18.15
N ALA A 20 1.98 -13.00 18.61
CA ALA A 20 3.34 -13.43 18.89
C ALA A 20 4.15 -13.59 17.59
N PRO A 21 5.49 -13.51 17.61
CA PRO A 21 6.32 -13.55 16.40
C PRO A 21 6.03 -14.70 15.45
N ARG A 22 5.89 -15.92 15.99
CA ARG A 22 5.60 -17.12 15.20
C ARG A 22 4.15 -17.19 14.69
N GLU A 23 3.22 -16.55 15.39
CA GLU A 23 1.83 -16.44 14.95
C GLU A 23 1.70 -15.41 13.84
N LEU A 24 2.42 -14.30 13.96
CA LEU A 24 2.52 -13.28 12.92
C LEU A 24 3.16 -13.86 11.66
N GLU A 25 4.28 -14.59 11.78
CA GLU A 25 4.92 -15.29 10.66
C GLU A 25 3.94 -16.21 9.93
N ALA A 26 3.20 -17.05 10.66
CA ALA A 26 2.17 -17.91 10.07
C ALA A 26 1.04 -17.09 9.41
N THR A 27 0.64 -15.97 10.01
CA THR A 27 -0.41 -15.11 9.45
C THR A 27 0.04 -14.43 8.14
N LEU A 28 1.31 -14.01 8.04
CA LEU A 28 1.89 -13.45 6.82
C LEU A 28 1.97 -14.49 5.69
N LEU A 29 2.35 -15.72 6.01
CA LEU A 29 2.37 -16.83 5.06
C LEU A 29 0.95 -17.20 4.59
N ALA A 30 -0.04 -17.13 5.48
CA ALA A 30 -1.44 -17.30 5.11
C ALA A 30 -1.96 -16.15 4.22
N ALA A 31 -1.46 -14.92 4.42
CA ALA A 31 -1.76 -13.77 3.55
C ALA A 31 -1.11 -13.91 2.16
N ALA A 32 -0.02 -14.67 2.04
CA ALA A 32 0.56 -15.10 0.77
C ALA A 32 -0.19 -16.28 0.10
N ASP A 33 -1.38 -16.64 0.62
CA ASP A 33 -2.24 -17.71 0.12
C ASP A 33 -1.59 -19.12 0.13
N LEU A 34 -0.63 -19.34 1.03
CA LEU A 34 -0.04 -20.66 1.22
C LEU A 34 -0.99 -21.58 1.99
N THR A 35 -1.05 -22.84 1.57
CA THR A 35 -1.74 -23.87 2.35
C THR A 35 -1.00 -24.15 3.66
N VAL A 36 -1.71 -24.71 4.65
CA VAL A 36 -1.11 -25.04 5.95
C VAL A 36 0.13 -25.96 5.82
N LYS A 37 0.14 -26.87 4.84
CA LYS A 37 1.27 -27.78 4.60
C LYS A 37 2.48 -27.05 4.02
N GLU A 38 2.26 -26.12 3.10
CA GLU A 38 3.33 -25.30 2.52
C GLU A 38 3.89 -24.33 3.55
N LEU A 39 3.02 -23.62 4.28
CA LEU A 39 3.39 -22.75 5.39
C LEU A 39 4.22 -23.52 6.43
N ALA A 40 3.82 -24.74 6.81
CA ALA A 40 4.56 -25.56 7.75
C ALA A 40 5.96 -25.92 7.22
N ARG A 41 6.08 -26.23 5.92
CA ARG A 41 7.36 -26.47 5.25
C ARG A 41 8.25 -25.23 5.28
N VAL A 42 7.69 -24.06 4.98
CA VAL A 42 8.41 -22.77 5.02
C VAL A 42 8.89 -22.45 6.45
N MET A 43 8.04 -22.69 7.46
CA MET A 43 8.38 -22.46 8.87
C MET A 43 9.29 -23.53 9.49
N GLY A 44 9.54 -24.65 8.80
CA GLY A 44 10.33 -25.77 9.32
C GLY A 44 9.68 -26.50 10.50
N ILE A 45 8.34 -26.58 10.54
CA ILE A 45 7.58 -27.20 11.63
C ILE A 45 6.60 -28.27 11.12
N ALA A 46 6.12 -29.12 12.03
CA ALA A 46 5.08 -30.09 11.68
C ALA A 46 3.76 -29.39 11.28
N PRO A 47 2.99 -29.92 10.31
CA PRO A 47 1.72 -29.34 9.88
C PRO A 47 0.73 -29.10 11.02
N LYS A 48 0.68 -30.03 11.99
CA LYS A 48 -0.21 -29.89 13.16
C LYS A 48 0.19 -28.71 14.07
N THR A 49 1.48 -28.39 14.13
CA THR A 49 1.98 -27.24 14.88
C THR A 49 1.63 -25.94 14.14
N ALA A 50 1.74 -25.92 12.82
CA ALA A 50 1.32 -24.79 11.99
C ALA A 50 -0.18 -24.49 12.16
N GLU A 51 -1.04 -25.51 12.14
CA GLU A 51 -2.48 -25.36 12.45
C GLU A 51 -2.71 -24.68 13.80
N LYS A 52 -2.02 -25.14 14.85
CA LYS A 52 -2.14 -24.56 16.20
C LYS A 52 -1.71 -23.10 16.25
N ARG A 53 -0.69 -22.71 15.47
CA ARG A 53 -0.24 -21.30 15.38
C ARG A 53 -1.29 -20.43 14.71
N LEU A 54 -1.86 -20.89 13.59
CA LEU A 54 -2.95 -20.20 12.90
C LEU A 54 -4.21 -20.10 13.76
N GLU A 55 -4.55 -21.16 14.49
CA GLU A 55 -5.70 -21.15 15.41
C GLU A 55 -5.49 -20.17 16.57
N SER A 56 -4.29 -20.14 17.15
CA SER A 56 -3.96 -19.17 18.20
C SER A 56 -4.03 -17.73 17.68
N ALA A 57 -3.49 -17.47 16.48
CA ALA A 57 -3.59 -16.16 15.83
C ALA A 57 -5.06 -15.76 15.58
N ARG A 58 -5.88 -16.71 15.13
CA ARG A 58 -7.31 -16.54 14.90
C ARG A 58 -8.05 -16.17 16.17
N LEU A 59 -7.81 -16.89 17.26
CA LEU A 59 -8.46 -16.59 18.54
C LEU A 59 -8.07 -15.19 19.05
N LYS A 60 -6.81 -14.80 18.93
CA LYS A 60 -6.33 -13.47 19.34
C LYS A 60 -6.94 -12.34 18.51
N LEU A 61 -7.13 -12.56 17.21
CA LEU A 61 -7.76 -11.59 16.33
C LEU A 61 -9.29 -11.75 16.21
N GLY A 62 -9.92 -12.71 16.90
CA GLY A 62 -11.37 -12.94 16.87
C GLY A 62 -11.89 -13.50 15.54
N ALA A 63 -11.05 -14.18 14.76
CA ALA A 63 -11.39 -14.70 13.44
C ALA A 63 -11.81 -16.18 13.45
N LYS A 64 -12.95 -16.49 12.80
CA LYS A 64 -13.49 -17.86 12.68
C LYS A 64 -12.94 -18.68 11.51
N THR A 65 -12.26 -18.05 10.57
CA THR A 65 -11.72 -18.73 9.38
C THR A 65 -10.33 -18.17 9.06
N MET A 66 -9.55 -18.89 8.27
CA MET A 66 -8.25 -18.41 7.81
C MET A 66 -8.37 -17.13 6.97
N ARG A 67 -9.40 -17.04 6.12
CA ARG A 67 -9.70 -15.80 5.38
C ARG A 67 -10.08 -14.65 6.31
N GLY A 68 -10.88 -14.93 7.35
CA GLY A 68 -11.23 -13.96 8.37
C GLY A 68 -10.01 -13.48 9.17
N LEU A 69 -9.02 -14.35 9.42
CA LEU A 69 -7.77 -13.99 10.08
C LEU A 69 -7.03 -12.93 9.28
N VAL A 70 -6.82 -13.21 7.99
CA VAL A 70 -6.11 -12.30 7.09
C VAL A 70 -6.85 -10.97 6.97
N LEU A 71 -8.18 -11.00 6.85
CA LEU A 71 -9.00 -9.79 6.76
C LEU A 71 -8.93 -8.94 8.05
N GLU A 72 -9.03 -9.55 9.23
CA GLU A 72 -8.90 -8.84 10.50
C GLU A 72 -7.47 -8.29 10.70
N ALA A 73 -6.45 -9.03 10.24
CA ALA A 73 -5.07 -8.56 10.28
C ALA A 73 -4.84 -7.32 9.41
N PHE A 74 -5.47 -7.24 8.23
CA PHE A 74 -5.47 -6.04 7.39
C PHE A 74 -6.26 -4.89 8.02
N LYS A 75 -7.49 -5.17 8.47
CA LYS A 75 -8.39 -4.18 9.08
C LYS A 75 -7.77 -3.48 10.29
N ARG A 76 -6.97 -4.20 11.09
CA ARG A 76 -6.29 -3.66 12.28
C ARG A 76 -4.90 -3.10 12.00
N GLY A 77 -4.40 -3.18 10.77
CA GLY A 77 -3.05 -2.75 10.41
C GLY A 77 -1.93 -3.63 10.98
N VAL A 78 -2.24 -4.86 11.39
CA VAL A 78 -1.23 -5.86 11.81
C VAL A 78 -0.36 -6.24 10.62
N ILE A 79 -1.00 -6.41 9.45
CA ILE A 79 -0.33 -6.53 8.15
C ILE A 79 -0.56 -5.20 7.42
N SER A 80 0.52 -4.55 7.02
CA SER A 80 0.45 -3.31 6.24
C SER A 80 0.69 -3.63 4.76
N PRO A 81 -0.31 -3.52 3.88
CA PRO A 81 -0.08 -3.64 2.45
C PRO A 81 0.65 -2.38 1.97
N ALA A 82 1.73 -2.56 1.23
CA ALA A 82 2.58 -1.46 0.72
C ALA A 82 1.79 -0.39 -0.07
N ILE A 83 0.62 -0.74 -0.59
CA ILE A 83 -0.27 0.17 -1.31
C ILE A 83 -0.79 1.33 -0.45
N ILE A 84 -0.98 1.14 0.86
CA ILE A 84 -1.44 2.24 1.75
C ILE A 84 -0.36 3.30 1.86
N ALA A 85 0.91 2.88 1.99
CA ALA A 85 2.05 3.79 1.97
C ALA A 85 2.17 4.50 0.62
N LEU A 86 2.01 3.77 -0.49
CA LEU A 86 2.02 4.35 -1.83
C LEU A 86 0.91 5.40 -2.00
N CYS A 87 -0.33 5.09 -1.61
CA CYS A 87 -1.44 6.04 -1.66
C CYS A 87 -1.16 7.29 -0.82
N ALA A 88 -0.59 7.14 0.38
CA ALA A 88 -0.20 8.27 1.21
C ALA A 88 0.86 9.14 0.53
N VAL A 89 1.86 8.53 -0.12
CA VAL A 89 2.89 9.24 -0.90
C VAL A 89 2.27 9.98 -2.08
N LEU A 90 1.40 9.33 -2.86
CA LEU A 90 0.76 9.94 -4.03
C LEU A 90 -0.17 11.09 -3.65
N VAL A 91 -0.99 10.91 -2.62
CA VAL A 91 -1.88 11.97 -2.09
C VAL A 91 -1.04 13.10 -1.50
N GLY A 92 -0.01 12.80 -0.72
CA GLY A 92 0.92 13.79 -0.18
C GLY A 92 1.60 14.62 -1.28
N HIS A 93 2.04 13.97 -2.36
CA HIS A 93 2.57 14.66 -3.54
C HIS A 93 1.51 15.56 -4.18
N SER A 94 0.28 15.09 -4.35
CA SER A 94 -0.79 15.88 -4.97
C SER A 94 -1.15 17.16 -4.21
N ILE A 95 -1.07 17.13 -2.87
CA ILE A 95 -1.34 18.28 -2.00
C ILE A 95 -0.13 19.23 -1.98
N ALA A 96 1.09 18.69 -1.95
CA ALA A 96 2.31 19.48 -1.94
C ALA A 96 2.63 20.13 -3.31
N SER A 97 2.21 19.51 -4.41
CA SER A 97 2.33 20.07 -5.74
C SER A 97 1.23 21.11 -5.96
N THR A 98 1.51 22.37 -5.66
CA THR A 98 0.56 23.47 -5.88
C THR A 98 0.28 23.78 -7.36
N ASP A 99 0.89 23.09 -8.33
CA ASP A 99 0.97 23.67 -9.69
C ASP A 99 0.64 22.81 -10.94
N GLU A 100 0.31 21.52 -10.89
CA GLU A 100 0.23 20.78 -12.19
C GLU A 100 -0.86 19.74 -12.41
N PHE A 101 -1.43 19.10 -11.38
CA PHE A 101 -2.30 17.93 -11.63
C PHE A 101 -3.77 18.25 -11.94
N THR A 102 -4.29 19.43 -11.56
CA THR A 102 -5.71 19.81 -11.72
C THR A 102 -6.00 20.68 -12.93
N ARG A 103 -5.00 21.00 -13.77
CA ARG A 103 -5.27 21.69 -15.04
C ARG A 103 -5.96 20.72 -15.99
N VAL A 104 -7.29 20.74 -15.98
CA VAL A 104 -8.12 20.31 -17.11
C VAL A 104 -7.47 20.88 -18.37
N ARG A 105 -6.88 20.02 -19.19
CA ARG A 105 -6.22 20.37 -20.43
C ARG A 105 -7.29 20.89 -21.39
N ARG A 106 -7.75 22.13 -21.23
CA ARG A 106 -8.44 22.89 -22.27
C ARG A 106 -7.40 23.20 -23.35
N GLY A 107 -7.13 22.19 -24.18
CA GLY A 107 -6.27 22.33 -25.35
C GLY A 107 -6.94 23.28 -26.33
N GLY A 108 -6.49 24.53 -26.38
CA GLY A 108 -6.92 25.46 -27.43
C GLY A 108 -6.64 26.93 -27.18
N GLU A 109 -6.77 27.43 -25.96
CA GLU A 109 -6.89 28.88 -25.76
C GLU A 109 -5.55 29.63 -25.66
N ARG A 110 -4.53 29.04 -25.02
CA ARG A 110 -3.22 29.73 -24.86
C ARG A 110 -2.50 30.02 -26.17
N LYS A 111 -2.56 29.09 -27.14
CA LYS A 111 -1.88 29.29 -28.44
C LYS A 111 -2.52 30.41 -29.28
N VAL A 112 -3.83 30.67 -29.14
CA VAL A 112 -4.52 31.72 -29.91
C VAL A 112 -4.26 33.11 -29.31
N ALA A 113 -4.16 33.21 -27.97
CA ALA A 113 -3.83 34.48 -27.32
C ALA A 113 -2.38 34.90 -27.58
N GLU A 114 -1.42 33.99 -27.44
CA GLU A 114 0.00 34.26 -27.68
C GLU A 114 0.27 34.64 -29.15
N THR A 115 -0.34 33.94 -30.11
CA THR A 115 -0.19 34.26 -31.55
C THR A 115 -0.82 35.60 -31.94
N ARG A 116 -1.89 36.04 -31.27
CA ARG A 116 -2.50 37.36 -31.50
C ARG A 116 -1.66 38.51 -30.93
N ILE A 117 -1.00 38.29 -29.79
CA ILE A 117 -0.12 39.30 -29.19
C ILE A 117 1.12 39.48 -30.07
N HIS A 118 1.72 38.39 -30.57
CA HIS A 118 2.87 38.46 -31.48
C HIS A 118 2.54 39.18 -32.78
N ARG A 119 1.39 38.88 -33.42
CA ARG A 119 0.94 39.57 -34.63
C ARG A 119 0.68 41.07 -34.42
N ARG A 120 0.15 41.47 -33.26
CA ARG A 120 -0.06 42.89 -32.94
C ARG A 120 1.27 43.62 -32.72
N ALA A 121 2.24 42.98 -32.07
CA ALA A 121 3.58 43.54 -31.91
C ALA A 121 4.29 43.72 -33.26
N GLU A 122 4.19 42.73 -34.16
CA GLU A 122 4.75 42.83 -35.52
C GLU A 122 4.09 43.94 -36.34
N CYS A 123 2.76 44.07 -36.32
CA CYS A 123 2.08 45.17 -37.01
C CYS A 123 2.43 46.55 -36.43
N ALA A 124 2.62 46.66 -35.12
CA ALA A 124 3.03 47.92 -34.49
C ALA A 124 4.47 48.32 -34.87
N LEU A 125 5.34 47.34 -35.08
CA LEU A 125 6.74 47.56 -35.46
C LEU A 125 6.89 47.90 -36.96
N ALA A 126 5.95 47.46 -37.81
CA ALA A 126 5.94 47.77 -39.24
C ALA A 126 5.37 49.16 -39.60
N VAL A 127 4.79 49.88 -38.63
CA VAL A 127 4.16 51.20 -38.81
C VAL A 127 5.01 52.34 -38.21
N ALA A 128 6.13 52.01 -37.54
CA ALA A 128 7.13 52.97 -37.06
C ALA A 128 8.28 53.12 -38.08
#